data_AF-A0A947B2I5-F1
#
_entry.id   AF-A0A947B2I5-F1
#
_cell.length_a   1.000
_cell.length_b   1.000
_cell.length_c   1.000
_cell.angle_alpha   90.00
_cell.angle_beta   90.00
_cell.angle_gamma   90.00
#
_symmetry.space_group_name_H-M   'P 1'
#
loop_
_entity.id
_entity.type
_entity.pdbx_description
1 polymer ?
#
loop_
_entity_poly.entity_id
_entity_poly.type
_entity_poly.pdbx_seq_one_letter_code
_entity_poly.pdbx_strand_id
1 'polypeptide(L)'
;MRLAVVSDIHGNLEAFKQVLLDIDRSKVDGVVCLGDCIGYGPEPDQVVRLVQRESIPSVMGNHELGLVNKSYLGWFNQPTQRSLLLTQELLSSDTLEFIQDLKSTMVYQGCRLVHGFPPESITTYLFDVAESECVRAFSEMQERICFVGHTHVPE
;
A
#
# COMPACT_ATOMS: atom_id res chain seq x y z
N MET A 1 22.31 3.18 -3.81
CA MET A 1 21.00 2.52 -3.84
C MET A 1 19.95 3.60 -3.97
N ARG A 2 19.11 3.53 -4.99
CA ARG A 2 18.00 4.45 -5.24
C ARG A 2 16.73 3.61 -5.39
N LEU A 3 15.86 3.66 -4.39
CA LEU A 3 14.60 2.93 -4.36
C LEU A 3 13.47 3.89 -4.71
N ALA A 4 12.61 3.53 -5.66
CA ALA A 4 11.32 4.20 -5.84
C ALA A 4 10.29 3.57 -4.91
N VAL A 5 9.55 4.40 -4.20
CA VAL A 5 8.49 3.98 -3.27
C VAL A 5 7.20 4.60 -3.78
N VAL A 6 6.19 3.76 -4.05
CA VAL A 6 4.84 4.18 -4.43
C VAL A 6 3.85 3.73 -3.38
N SER A 7 2.74 4.45 -3.23
CA SER A 7 1.68 4.15 -2.25
C SER A 7 0.37 4.79 -2.71
N ASP A 8 -0.76 4.30 -2.18
CA ASP A 8 -2.06 4.96 -2.26
C ASP A 8 -2.50 5.25 -3.72
N ILE A 9 -2.25 4.27 -4.61
CA ILE A 9 -2.57 4.37 -6.05
C ILE A 9 -4.09 4.45 -6.27
N HIS A 10 -4.85 3.76 -5.43
CA HIS A 10 -6.31 3.83 -5.36
C HIS A 10 -7.01 3.71 -6.72
N GLY A 11 -6.70 2.66 -7.47
CA GLY A 11 -7.35 2.36 -8.75
C GLY A 11 -7.15 3.43 -9.83
N ASN A 12 -6.21 4.37 -9.64
CA ASN A 12 -5.90 5.42 -10.59
C ASN A 12 -4.80 4.94 -11.56
N LEU A 13 -5.21 4.14 -12.55
CA LEU A 13 -4.29 3.52 -13.51
C LEU A 13 -3.48 4.55 -14.30
N GLU A 14 -4.12 5.65 -14.71
CA GLU A 14 -3.43 6.68 -15.51
C GLU A 14 -2.32 7.36 -14.69
N ALA A 15 -2.61 7.75 -13.45
CA ALA A 15 -1.58 8.31 -12.57
C ALA A 15 -0.42 7.32 -12.37
N PHE A 16 -0.73 6.04 -12.11
CA PHE A 16 0.29 5.03 -11.89
C PHE A 16 1.18 4.79 -13.11
N LYS A 17 0.60 4.75 -14.32
CA LYS A 17 1.38 4.66 -15.57
C LYS A 17 2.34 5.83 -15.73
N GLN A 18 1.90 7.06 -15.44
CA GLN A 18 2.77 8.23 -15.53
C GLN A 18 3.91 8.19 -14.50
N VAL A 19 3.63 7.72 -13.28
CA VAL A 19 4.65 7.50 -12.25
C VAL A 19 5.68 6.45 -12.69
N LEU A 20 5.26 5.33 -13.26
CA LEU A 20 6.18 4.30 -13.77
C LEU A 20 7.07 4.84 -14.90
N LEU A 21 6.52 5.65 -15.82
CA LEU A 21 7.30 6.29 -16.88
C LEU A 21 8.36 7.26 -16.33
N ASP A 22 8.09 7.94 -15.22
CA ASP A 22 9.07 8.81 -14.55
C ASP A 22 10.14 8.00 -13.80
N ILE A 23 9.73 6.91 -13.14
CA ILE A 23 10.63 5.97 -12.47
C ILE A 23 11.63 5.36 -13.48
N ASP A 24 11.17 4.94 -14.66
CA ASP A 24 12.00 4.38 -15.73
C ASP A 24 13.12 5.35 -16.17
N ARG A 25 12.83 6.65 -16.15
CA ARG A 25 13.80 7.70 -16.50
C ARG A 25 14.78 8.00 -15.37
N SER A 26 14.43 7.65 -14.13
CA SER A 26 15.14 8.01 -12.90
C SER A 26 16.29 7.06 -12.52
N LYS A 27 16.49 5.97 -13.28
CA LYS A 27 17.54 4.95 -13.08
C LYS A 27 17.58 4.44 -11.63
N VAL A 28 16.43 3.95 -11.16
CA VAL A 28 16.31 3.37 -9.82
C VAL A 28 16.80 1.91 -9.79
N ASP A 29 17.22 1.44 -8.63
CA ASP A 29 17.67 0.07 -8.38
C ASP A 29 16.50 -0.88 -8.02
N GLY A 30 15.31 -0.33 -7.76
CA GLY A 30 14.10 -1.09 -7.45
C GLY A 30 12.89 -0.18 -7.25
N VAL A 31 11.71 -0.79 -7.27
CA VAL A 31 10.41 -0.16 -7.01
C VAL A 31 9.67 -1.00 -5.99
N VAL A 32 9.03 -0.38 -5.00
CA VAL A 32 8.18 -1.05 -4.00
C VAL A 32 6.86 -0.31 -3.85
N CYS A 33 5.79 -1.02 -3.49
CA CYS A 33 4.47 -0.46 -3.23
C CYS A 33 4.07 -0.62 -1.77
N LEU A 34 3.57 0.44 -1.14
CA LEU A 34 3.14 0.43 0.26
C LEU A 34 1.66 0.07 0.46
N GLY A 35 0.97 -0.39 -0.57
CA GLY A 35 -0.44 -0.81 -0.50
C GLY A 35 -1.41 0.25 -1.00
N ASP A 36 -2.70 -0.01 -0.80
CA ASP A 36 -3.82 0.77 -1.30
C ASP A 36 -3.75 0.96 -2.83
N CYS A 37 -3.54 -0.16 -3.52
CA CYS A 37 -3.62 -0.25 -4.97
C CYS A 37 -5.07 -0.14 -5.45
N ILE A 38 -6.03 -0.53 -4.60
CA ILE A 38 -7.46 -0.53 -4.92
C ILE A 38 -8.24 0.53 -4.13
N GLY A 39 -9.54 0.64 -4.44
CA GLY A 39 -10.46 1.58 -3.82
C GLY A 39 -10.43 2.96 -4.48
N TYR A 40 -11.53 3.69 -4.33
CA TYR A 40 -11.81 5.01 -4.93
C TYR A 40 -11.80 5.08 -6.47
N GLY A 41 -10.68 4.73 -7.13
CA GLY A 41 -10.53 4.82 -8.57
C GLY A 41 -11.25 3.71 -9.36
N PRO A 42 -11.49 3.95 -10.67
CA PRO A 42 -12.33 3.09 -11.50
C PRO A 42 -11.60 1.86 -12.09
N GLU A 43 -10.27 1.78 -12.01
CA GLU A 43 -9.46 0.75 -12.66
C GLU A 43 -8.63 -0.11 -11.68
N PRO A 44 -9.24 -0.62 -10.57
CA PRO A 44 -8.50 -1.31 -9.52
C PRO A 44 -7.85 -2.63 -9.99
N ASP A 45 -8.53 -3.40 -10.84
CA ASP A 45 -7.98 -4.66 -11.36
C ASP A 45 -6.76 -4.41 -12.24
N GLN A 46 -6.83 -3.40 -13.13
CA GLN A 46 -5.72 -3.04 -14.00
C GLN A 46 -4.51 -2.52 -13.22
N VAL A 47 -4.72 -1.78 -12.13
CA VAL A 47 -3.64 -1.32 -11.25
C VAL A 47 -2.94 -2.52 -10.61
N VAL A 48 -3.68 -3.44 -9.99
CA VAL A 48 -3.07 -4.60 -9.33
C VAL A 48 -2.36 -5.50 -10.34
N ARG A 49 -2.95 -5.75 -11.51
CA ARG A 49 -2.31 -6.52 -12.57
C ARG A 49 -1.06 -5.85 -13.11
N LEU A 50 -1.00 -4.53 -13.13
CA LEU A 50 0.20 -3.79 -13.49
C LEU A 50 1.29 -3.95 -12.42
N VAL A 51 0.96 -3.84 -11.13
CA VAL A 51 1.87 -4.13 -10.02
C VAL A 51 2.46 -5.54 -10.14
N GLN A 52 1.62 -6.54 -10.42
CA GLN A 52 2.05 -7.93 -10.63
C GLN A 52 2.96 -8.08 -11.85
N ARG A 53 2.58 -7.48 -13.00
CA ARG A 53 3.34 -7.58 -14.25
C ARG A 53 4.74 -6.99 -14.11
N GLU A 54 4.86 -5.85 -13.44
CA GLU A 54 6.14 -5.21 -13.16
C GLU A 54 6.89 -5.86 -11.97
N SER A 55 6.33 -6.92 -11.38
CA SER A 55 6.91 -7.64 -10.23
C SER A 55 7.26 -6.73 -9.05
N ILE A 56 6.43 -5.72 -8.79
CA ILE A 56 6.66 -4.72 -7.74
C ILE A 56 6.33 -5.34 -6.38
N PRO A 57 7.31 -5.54 -5.48
CA PRO A 57 7.06 -6.03 -4.13
C PRO A 57 6.14 -5.06 -3.39
N SER A 58 5.09 -5.60 -2.79
CA SER A 58 3.98 -4.82 -2.27
C SER A 58 3.57 -5.32 -0.87
N VAL A 59 3.19 -4.39 0.01
CA VAL A 59 2.52 -4.70 1.28
C VAL A 59 1.03 -4.39 1.20
N MET A 60 0.26 -4.99 2.11
CA MET A 60 -1.18 -4.81 2.20
C MET A 60 -1.53 -3.42 2.75
N GLY A 61 -2.37 -2.68 2.04
CA GLY A 61 -3.00 -1.46 2.56
C GLY A 61 -4.34 -1.73 3.24
N ASN A 62 -4.92 -0.71 3.86
CA ASN A 62 -6.20 -0.87 4.57
C ASN A 62 -7.36 -1.13 3.61
N HIS A 63 -7.30 -0.67 2.36
CA HIS A 63 -8.31 -0.95 1.35
C HIS A 63 -8.30 -2.41 0.91
N GLU A 64 -7.12 -3.00 0.71
CA GLU A 64 -6.98 -4.43 0.49
C GLU A 64 -7.45 -5.24 1.71
N LEU A 65 -7.05 -4.81 2.92
CA LEU A 65 -7.46 -5.46 4.17
C LEU A 65 -8.98 -5.44 4.36
N GLY A 66 -9.63 -4.31 4.08
CA GLY A 66 -11.08 -4.17 4.14
C GLY A 66 -11.80 -5.05 3.14
N LEU A 67 -11.20 -5.32 1.98
CA LEU A 67 -11.76 -6.22 0.98
C LEU A 67 -11.70 -7.69 1.42
N VAL A 68 -10.58 -8.13 2.02
CA VAL A 68 -10.39 -9.54 2.42
C VAL A 68 -10.96 -9.86 3.80
N ASN A 69 -11.19 -8.86 4.65
CA ASN A 69 -11.67 -9.04 6.01
C ASN A 69 -12.88 -8.16 6.33
N LYS A 70 -14.04 -8.80 6.50
CA LYS A 70 -15.32 -8.12 6.80
C LYS A 70 -15.30 -7.27 8.07
N SER A 71 -14.53 -7.65 9.09
CA SER A 71 -14.40 -6.84 10.30
C SER A 71 -13.71 -5.51 10.02
N TYR A 72 -12.71 -5.50 9.14
CA TYR A 72 -12.04 -4.28 8.70
C TYR A 72 -12.87 -3.49 7.68
N LEU A 73 -13.69 -4.13 6.86
CA LEU A 73 -14.69 -3.40 6.07
C LEU A 73 -15.57 -2.54 6.98
N GLY A 74 -16.03 -3.10 8.11
CA GLY A 74 -16.85 -2.38 9.09
C GLY A 74 -16.15 -1.23 9.81
N TRP A 75 -14.81 -1.15 9.79
CA TRP A 75 -14.04 -0.04 10.36
C TRP A 75 -14.14 1.23 9.52
N PHE A 76 -14.30 1.10 8.20
CA PHE A 76 -14.46 2.23 7.30
C PHE A 76 -15.77 2.99 7.50
N ASN A 77 -15.81 4.26 7.10
CA ASN A 77 -17.07 5.00 6.98
C ASN A 77 -17.97 4.41 5.86
N GLN A 78 -19.28 4.70 5.94
CA GLN A 78 -20.27 4.16 4.99
C GLN A 78 -19.95 4.44 3.50
N PRO A 79 -19.52 5.67 3.11
CA PRO A 79 -19.06 5.92 1.75
C PRO A 79 -17.91 5.02 1.29
N THR A 80 -16.86 4.85 2.10
CA THR A 80 -15.71 4.01 1.74
C THR A 80 -16.10 2.54 1.69
N GLN A 81 -16.95 2.05 2.61
CA GLN A 81 -17.50 0.69 2.54
C GLN A 81 -18.20 0.44 1.21
N ARG A 82 -19.08 1.35 0.79
CA ARG A 82 -19.79 1.25 -0.49
C ARG A 82 -18.80 1.26 -1.66
N SER A 83 -17.78 2.11 -1.61
CA SER A 83 -16.73 2.14 -2.64
C SER A 83 -16.01 0.81 -2.74
N LEU A 84 -15.62 0.20 -1.62
CA LEU A 84 -14.91 -1.09 -1.62
C LEU A 84 -15.77 -2.24 -2.14
N LEU A 85 -17.07 -2.24 -1.83
CA LEU A 85 -18.00 -3.22 -2.39
C LEU A 85 -18.11 -3.11 -3.92
N LEU A 86 -18.15 -1.88 -4.46
CA LEU A 86 -18.11 -1.66 -5.91
C LEU A 86 -16.75 -2.06 -6.51
N THR A 87 -15.65 -1.72 -5.82
CA THR A 87 -14.30 -2.14 -6.21
C THR A 87 -14.22 -3.65 -6.33
N GLN A 88 -14.78 -4.41 -5.38
CA GLN A 88 -14.76 -5.87 -5.40
C GLN A 88 -15.43 -6.46 -6.66
N GLU A 89 -16.51 -5.84 -7.16
CA GLU A 89 -17.18 -6.26 -8.41
C GLU A 89 -16.32 -6.06 -9.66
N LEU A 90 -15.30 -5.20 -9.60
CA LEU A 90 -14.39 -4.90 -10.70
C LEU A 90 -13.15 -5.82 -10.71
N LEU A 91 -12.90 -6.60 -9.65
CA LEU A 91 -11.71 -7.42 -9.52
C LEU A 91 -11.89 -8.81 -10.12
N SER A 92 -10.87 -9.25 -10.85
CA SER A 92 -10.76 -10.64 -11.30
C SER A 92 -10.40 -11.58 -10.16
N SER A 93 -10.62 -12.89 -10.36
CA SER A 93 -10.20 -13.94 -9.42
C SER A 93 -8.71 -13.88 -9.11
N ASP A 94 -7.88 -13.65 -10.13
CA ASP A 94 -6.42 -13.65 -10.02
C ASP A 94 -5.93 -12.45 -9.19
N THR A 95 -6.58 -11.29 -9.36
CA THR A 95 -6.33 -10.10 -8.54
C THR A 95 -6.74 -10.35 -7.08
N LEU A 96 -7.89 -10.99 -6.86
CA LEU A 96 -8.34 -11.33 -5.50
C LEU A 96 -7.42 -12.32 -4.80
N GLU A 97 -6.88 -13.30 -5.52
CA GLU A 97 -5.90 -14.25 -4.99
C GLU A 97 -4.60 -13.53 -4.61
N PHE A 98 -4.10 -12.65 -5.49
CA PHE A 98 -2.92 -11.85 -5.18
C PHE A 98 -3.09 -10.96 -3.95
N ILE A 99 -4.23 -10.29 -3.82
CA ILE A 99 -4.52 -9.43 -2.67
C ILE A 99 -4.53 -10.25 -1.37
N GLN A 100 -5.06 -11.48 -1.39
CA GLN A 100 -5.08 -12.37 -0.22
C GLN A 100 -3.67 -12.77 0.25
N ASP A 101 -2.71 -12.83 -0.66
CA ASP A 101 -1.33 -13.22 -0.36
C ASP A 101 -0.44 -12.04 0.09
N LEU A 102 -0.94 -10.80 0.04
CA LEU A 102 -0.19 -9.63 0.50
C LEU A 102 0.08 -9.72 2.00
N LYS A 103 1.30 -9.34 2.38
CA LYS A 103 1.73 -9.28 3.79
C LYS A 103 1.50 -7.88 4.34
N SER A 104 1.19 -7.79 5.63
CA SER A 104 1.09 -6.49 6.34
C SER A 104 2.38 -5.69 6.32
N THR A 105 3.53 -6.38 6.33
CA THR A 105 4.86 -5.78 6.30
C THR A 105 5.86 -6.66 5.57
N MET A 106 6.92 -6.04 5.05
CA MET A 106 8.10 -6.75 4.55
C MET A 106 9.39 -5.97 4.79
N VAL A 107 10.51 -6.66 4.64
CA VAL A 107 11.85 -6.04 4.56
C VAL A 107 12.35 -6.16 3.13
N TYR A 108 12.70 -5.04 2.52
CA TYR A 108 13.24 -4.98 1.17
C TYR A 108 14.50 -4.13 1.16
N GLN A 109 15.61 -4.71 0.69
CA GLN A 109 16.93 -4.05 0.63
C GLN A 109 17.33 -3.34 1.95
N GLY A 110 17.01 -3.95 3.10
CA GLY A 110 17.33 -3.41 4.43
C GLY A 110 16.40 -2.31 4.94
N CYS A 111 15.32 -2.01 4.22
CA CYS A 111 14.27 -1.08 4.63
C CYS A 111 13.01 -1.83 5.04
N ARG A 112 12.34 -1.35 6.10
CA ARG A 112 11.01 -1.82 6.51
C ARG A 112 9.95 -1.15 5.64
N LEU A 113 8.99 -1.93 5.16
CA LEU A 113 7.81 -1.44 4.45
C LEU A 113 6.56 -1.82 5.25
N VAL A 114 5.67 -0.85 5.44
CA VAL A 114 4.36 -1.03 6.09
C VAL A 114 3.43 0.05 5.57
N HIS A 115 2.12 -0.22 5.50
CA HIS A 115 1.18 0.77 4.99
C HIS A 115 0.93 1.92 5.97
N GLY A 116 0.54 1.62 7.22
CA GLY A 116 0.12 2.63 8.20
C GLY A 116 1.25 3.09 9.12
N PHE A 117 1.58 2.28 10.14
CA PHE A 117 2.52 2.65 11.19
C PHE A 117 3.50 1.51 11.52
N PRO A 118 4.80 1.80 11.78
CA PRO A 118 5.77 0.76 12.07
C PRO A 118 5.49 0.01 13.40
N PRO A 119 5.92 -1.26 13.52
CA PRO A 119 6.59 -2.04 12.48
C PRO A 119 5.62 -2.71 11.49
N GLU A 120 4.33 -2.84 11.82
CA GLU A 120 3.41 -3.72 11.08
C GLU A 120 1.95 -3.25 11.00
N SER A 121 1.60 -2.09 11.57
CA SER A 121 0.21 -1.63 11.56
C SER A 121 -0.21 -1.18 10.16
N ILE A 122 -1.29 -1.76 9.66
CA ILE A 122 -1.88 -1.38 8.37
C ILE A 122 -2.73 -0.11 8.51
N THR A 123 -3.43 0.10 9.62
CA THR A 123 -4.54 1.08 9.71
C THR A 123 -4.24 2.31 10.58
N THR A 124 -3.07 2.39 11.20
CA THR A 124 -2.72 3.51 12.07
C THR A 124 -2.08 4.62 11.23
N TYR A 125 -2.65 5.82 11.26
CA TYR A 125 -2.03 7.00 10.64
C TYR A 125 -0.83 7.47 11.46
N LEU A 126 0.27 7.81 10.77
CA LEU A 126 1.50 8.27 11.43
C LEU A 126 1.27 9.53 12.28
N PHE A 127 0.45 10.47 11.80
CA PHE A 127 0.16 11.73 12.52
C PHE A 127 -0.73 11.55 13.76
N ASP A 128 -1.38 10.39 13.93
CA ASP A 128 -2.19 10.09 15.12
C ASP A 128 -1.33 9.54 16.29
N VAL A 129 -0.04 9.30 16.05
CA VAL A 129 0.86 8.65 17.00
C VAL A 129 1.75 9.67 17.69
N ALA A 130 1.96 9.49 19.00
CA ALA A 130 2.84 10.36 19.77
C ALA A 130 4.31 10.14 19.39
N GLU A 131 5.14 11.19 19.41
CA GLU A 131 6.57 11.11 19.08
C GLU A 131 7.31 10.03 19.90
N SER A 132 6.96 9.87 21.18
CA SER A 132 7.53 8.83 22.05
C SER A 132 7.22 7.41 21.56
N GLU A 133 6.05 7.19 20.97
CA GLU A 133 5.66 5.91 20.39
C GLU A 133 6.37 5.67 19.06
N CYS A 134 6.57 6.71 18.24
CA CYS A 134 7.43 6.64 17.05
C CYS A 134 8.87 6.22 17.43
N VAL A 135 9.49 6.90 18.41
CA VAL A 135 10.83 6.55 18.90
C VAL A 135 10.89 5.11 19.39
N ARG A 136 9.86 4.67 20.13
CA ARG A 136 9.77 3.29 20.59
C ARG A 136 9.69 2.30 19.43
N ALA A 137 8.80 2.52 18.45
CA ALA A 137 8.65 1.66 17.29
C ALA A 137 9.97 1.52 16.52
N PHE A 138 10.68 2.63 16.27
CA PHE A 138 12.00 2.61 15.64
C PHE A 138 13.06 1.90 16.49
N SER A 139 13.00 1.99 17.82
CA SER A 139 13.96 1.31 18.71
C SER A 139 13.77 -0.22 18.76
N GLU A 140 12.55 -0.70 18.48
CA GLU A 140 12.21 -2.13 18.45
C GLU A 140 12.48 -2.75 17.06
N MET A 141 12.68 -1.93 16.04
CA MET A 141 12.99 -2.35 14.67
C MET A 141 14.47 -2.63 14.45
N GLN A 142 14.77 -3.60 13.59
CA GLN A 142 16.14 -3.88 13.13
C GLN A 142 16.56 -2.95 11.98
N GLU A 143 15.60 -2.57 11.14
CA GLU A 143 15.84 -1.71 9.98
C GLU A 143 15.97 -0.25 10.39
N ARG A 144 16.95 0.46 9.79
CA ARG A 144 17.19 1.89 10.07
C ARG A 144 16.24 2.83 9.33
N ILE A 145 15.58 2.33 8.29
CA ILE A 145 14.69 3.09 7.43
C ILE A 145 13.37 2.33 7.37
N CYS A 146 12.27 3.05 7.57
CA CYS A 146 10.91 2.58 7.40
C CYS A 146 10.20 3.48 6.40
N PHE A 147 9.47 2.88 5.46
CA PHE A 147 8.58 3.60 4.56
C PHE A 147 7.13 3.29 4.93
N VAL A 148 6.34 4.36 5.06
CA VAL A 148 4.91 4.32 5.36
C VAL A 148 4.13 5.07 4.28
N GLY A 149 2.87 4.68 4.09
CA GLY A 149 1.90 5.32 3.22
C GLY A 149 0.74 5.88 4.04
N HIS A 150 -0.49 5.65 3.60
CA HIS A 150 -1.75 5.85 4.32
C HIS A 150 -2.14 7.31 4.59
N THR A 151 -1.19 8.19 4.89
CA THR A 151 -1.44 9.63 5.15
C THR A 151 -1.76 10.41 3.87
N HIS A 152 -1.37 9.89 2.70
CA HIS A 152 -1.41 10.54 1.39
C HIS A 152 -0.60 11.85 1.33
N VAL A 153 0.33 12.04 2.28
CA VAL A 153 1.20 13.21 2.38
C VAL A 153 2.64 12.72 2.42
N PRO A 154 3.57 13.32 1.64
CA PRO A 154 4.98 12.99 1.73
C PRO A 154 5.54 13.52 3.07
N GLU A 155 5.96 12.62 3.95
CA GLU A 155 6.55 12.90 5.26
C GLU A 155 7.92 12.23 5.44
#